data_AF-A0A537KNX2-F1
#
_entry.id   AF-A0A537KNX2-F1
#
_cell.length_a   1.000
_cell.length_b   1.000
_cell.length_c   1.000
_cell.angle_alpha   90.00
_cell.angle_beta   90.00
_cell.angle_gamma   90.00
#
_symmetry.space_group_name_H-M   'P 1'
#
loop_
_entity.id
_entity.type
_entity.pdbx_description
1 polymer ?
#
loop_
_entity_poly.entity_id
_entity_poly.type
_entity_poly.pdbx_seq_one_letter_code
_entity_poly.pdbx_strand_id
1 'polypeptide(L)'
;MSSKIICKDCLTACSYSQGFYGNVNGAACYNNSGTSISSTQLMLNAFGATTSKVFGSVANLRFFTLYKTDITSMNIFKMLPGTGNSQPILVDNISPFNGAYYNDQSTWYLVPIQPNGSQKGRINNQLLSQLITLWFNIQTSSTLSAISLSNDTLVTVKQTACGSGVAAENPVKFGLPHNVVVYLNGGHGYANTADGLYKLANDVLGGVITVLSPSDVQSAIATINNAFDGCRILIGTIPYLQNELLTKNSQTSKAADPEIISRRLSATAFPNPYSTKFSLLVKSPVTGTITIEFFSVNGSKIYKLQKFVIANRNSIIPYPGPYYRGVLVYKIKIDEYEASGTVIGPN
;
A
#
# COMPACT_ATOMS: atom_id res chain seq x y z
N MET A 1 26.30 -20.41 18.71
CA MET A 1 26.91 -19.06 18.66
C MET A 1 25.97 -18.17 17.85
N SER A 2 25.21 -17.31 18.51
CA SER A 2 24.26 -16.39 17.83
C SER A 2 25.07 -15.33 17.10
N SER A 3 24.96 -15.33 15.77
CA SER A 3 25.56 -14.33 14.89
C SER A 3 24.78 -13.04 15.07
N LYS A 4 25.14 -12.27 16.11
CA LYS A 4 24.62 -10.92 16.31
C LYS A 4 24.96 -10.12 15.05
N ILE A 5 23.97 -9.71 14.28
CA ILE A 5 24.16 -8.82 13.14
C ILE A 5 24.58 -7.47 13.75
N ILE A 6 25.90 -7.24 13.88
CA ILE A 6 26.46 -5.96 14.30
C ILE A 6 26.42 -5.07 13.08
N CYS A 7 25.29 -4.41 12.90
CA CYS A 7 25.09 -3.46 11.84
C CYS A 7 25.61 -2.09 12.32
N LYS A 8 26.77 -1.69 11.78
CA LYS A 8 27.53 -0.51 12.21
C LYS A 8 26.83 0.82 11.87
N ASP A 9 25.85 0.80 10.96
CA ASP A 9 25.09 1.96 10.45
C ASP A 9 23.57 1.73 10.42
N CYS A 10 23.05 0.90 11.34
CA CYS A 10 21.65 0.51 11.31
C CYS A 10 20.70 1.65 11.69
N LEU A 11 20.01 2.19 10.69
CA LEU A 11 19.03 3.23 10.88
C LEU A 11 17.74 2.63 11.45
N THR A 12 17.39 3.05 12.66
CA THR A 12 16.09 2.73 13.26
C THR A 12 15.10 3.82 12.87
N ALA A 13 14.02 3.44 12.20
CA ALA A 13 12.91 4.32 11.90
C ALA A 13 11.61 3.68 12.40
N CYS A 14 10.70 4.52 12.90
CA CYS A 14 9.42 4.09 13.44
C CYS A 14 8.31 4.48 12.50
N SER A 15 7.57 3.49 12.02
CA SER A 15 6.27 3.73 11.41
C SER A 15 5.23 2.84 12.08
N TYR A 16 3.98 3.18 11.81
CA TYR A 16 2.82 2.39 12.17
C TYR A 16 1.86 2.33 11.00
N SER A 17 1.20 1.18 10.86
CA SER A 17 0.19 0.98 9.83
C SER A 17 -1.02 1.90 10.03
N GLN A 18 -1.80 2.05 8.97
CA GLN A 18 -3.07 2.75 9.03
C GLN A 18 -4.04 2.11 10.04
N GLY A 19 -4.01 0.79 10.20
CA GLY A 19 -4.84 0.08 11.17
C GLY A 19 -4.48 0.42 12.61
N PHE A 20 -3.21 0.74 12.88
CA PHE A 20 -2.79 1.28 14.18
C PHE A 20 -3.42 2.64 14.46
N TYR A 21 -3.33 3.59 13.52
CA TYR A 21 -3.92 4.93 13.70
C TYR A 21 -5.44 4.94 13.67
N GLY A 22 -6.07 3.92 13.05
CA GLY A 22 -7.51 3.67 13.14
C GLY A 22 -7.96 2.97 14.43
N ASN A 23 -7.04 2.57 15.31
CA ASN A 23 -7.36 1.92 16.57
C ASN A 23 -7.10 2.85 17.76
N VAL A 24 -8.16 3.24 18.47
CA VAL A 24 -8.09 4.09 19.68
C VAL A 24 -7.22 3.47 20.78
N ASN A 25 -7.16 2.14 20.85
CA ASN A 25 -6.38 1.38 21.84
C ASN A 25 -4.99 0.99 21.30
N GLY A 26 -4.56 1.54 20.18
CA GLY A 26 -3.23 1.28 19.62
C GLY A 26 -2.13 1.76 20.58
N ALA A 27 -1.17 0.89 20.87
CA ALA A 27 0.04 1.22 21.63
C ALA A 27 1.27 1.19 20.73
N ALA A 28 1.99 2.31 20.66
CA ALA A 28 3.19 2.50 19.86
C ALA A 28 4.43 2.60 20.74
N CYS A 29 5.52 1.98 20.31
CA CYS A 29 6.85 2.25 20.82
C CYS A 29 7.26 3.70 20.47
N TYR A 30 7.52 4.53 21.47
CA TYR A 30 7.87 5.94 21.24
C TYR A 30 9.37 6.19 21.40
N ASN A 31 9.99 6.87 20.44
CA ASN A 31 11.37 7.39 20.51
C ASN A 31 12.43 6.39 20.99
N ASN A 32 12.22 5.09 20.77
CA ASN A 32 13.07 4.04 21.32
C ASN A 32 13.33 4.17 22.85
N SER A 33 12.42 4.80 23.60
CA SER A 33 12.58 5.06 25.03
C SER A 33 12.13 3.90 25.93
N GLY A 34 11.62 2.82 25.34
CA GLY A 34 10.98 1.71 26.06
C GLY A 34 9.55 2.01 26.53
N THR A 35 9.09 3.27 26.38
CA THR A 35 7.73 3.68 26.76
C THR A 35 6.77 3.53 25.59
N SER A 36 5.59 2.95 25.86
CA SER A 36 4.50 2.91 24.89
C SER A 36 3.59 4.14 25.04
N ILE A 37 3.21 4.75 23.91
CA ILE A 37 2.20 5.83 23.89
C ILE A 37 1.00 5.42 23.03
N SER A 38 -0.15 6.02 23.29
CA SER A 38 -1.37 5.75 22.51
C SER A 38 -1.27 6.29 21.08
N SER A 39 -2.03 5.70 20.17
CA SER A 39 -2.22 6.22 18.80
C SER A 39 -2.69 7.68 18.81
N THR A 40 -3.61 8.04 19.71
CA THR A 40 -4.06 9.42 19.93
C THR A 40 -2.91 10.36 20.27
N GLN A 41 -2.08 10.00 21.26
CA GLN A 41 -0.96 10.84 21.66
C GLN A 41 0.08 10.98 20.53
N LEU A 42 0.35 9.90 19.80
CA LEU A 42 1.26 9.93 18.66
C LEU A 42 0.75 10.87 17.55
N MET A 43 -0.56 10.83 17.24
CA MET A 43 -1.17 11.77 16.29
C MET A 43 -1.13 13.22 16.79
N LEU A 44 -1.38 13.46 18.08
CA LEU A 44 -1.27 14.80 18.67
C LEU A 44 0.17 15.34 18.63
N ASN A 45 1.17 14.47 18.87
CA ASN A 45 2.59 14.81 18.75
C ASN A 45 2.95 15.16 17.31
N ALA A 46 2.41 14.44 16.32
CA ALA A 46 2.64 14.73 14.91
C ALA A 46 2.16 16.13 14.49
N PHE A 47 1.05 16.60 15.06
CA PHE A 47 0.60 17.98 14.86
C PHE A 47 1.48 19.01 15.57
N GLY A 48 2.04 18.67 16.74
CA GLY A 48 2.75 19.62 17.58
C GLY A 48 1.89 20.88 17.84
N ALA A 49 2.41 22.05 17.46
CA ALA A 49 1.71 23.33 17.56
C ALA A 49 0.72 23.61 16.41
N THR A 50 0.78 22.86 15.30
CA THR A 50 -0.15 23.09 14.17
C THR A 50 -1.56 22.62 14.48
N THR A 51 -2.56 23.32 13.94
CA THR A 51 -3.98 23.05 14.17
C THR A 51 -4.62 22.24 13.03
N SER A 52 -4.01 22.25 11.85
CA SER A 52 -4.49 21.52 10.68
C SER A 52 -3.34 21.12 9.75
N LYS A 53 -3.62 20.15 8.89
CA LYS A 53 -2.73 19.71 7.82
C LYS A 53 -3.52 19.50 6.53
N VAL A 54 -3.05 20.14 5.46
CA VAL A 54 -3.60 19.98 4.11
C VAL A 54 -2.88 18.85 3.37
N PHE A 55 -3.66 18.02 2.68
CA PHE A 55 -3.24 16.96 1.78
C PHE A 55 -3.81 17.22 0.38
N GLY A 56 -3.01 17.02 -0.67
CA GLY A 56 -3.36 17.36 -2.05
C GLY A 56 -2.88 18.76 -2.44
N SER A 57 -3.54 19.38 -3.42
CA SER A 57 -3.16 20.67 -4.01
C SER A 57 -4.29 21.69 -3.90
N VAL A 58 -4.04 22.76 -3.15
CA VAL A 58 -4.95 23.92 -3.07
C VAL A 58 -5.01 24.63 -4.42
N ALA A 59 -3.88 24.75 -5.13
CA ALA A 59 -3.84 25.40 -6.44
C ALA A 59 -4.72 24.69 -7.49
N ASN A 60 -4.85 23.37 -7.40
CA ASN A 60 -5.72 22.58 -8.27
C ASN A 60 -7.13 22.39 -7.72
N LEU A 61 -7.47 22.99 -6.57
CA LEU A 61 -8.73 22.78 -5.85
C LEU A 61 -9.01 21.31 -5.52
N ARG A 62 -7.95 20.51 -5.34
CA ARG A 62 -8.02 19.06 -5.07
C ARG A 62 -7.33 18.76 -3.75
N PHE A 63 -7.98 19.08 -2.63
CA PHE A 63 -7.36 18.95 -1.33
C PHE A 63 -8.31 18.52 -0.21
N PHE A 64 -7.71 17.95 0.83
CA PHE A 64 -8.34 17.53 2.07
C PHE A 64 -7.62 18.16 3.26
N THR A 65 -8.35 18.74 4.19
CA THR A 65 -7.80 19.31 5.42
C THR A 65 -8.14 18.40 6.59
N LEU A 66 -7.11 17.83 7.21
CA LEU A 66 -7.21 17.13 8.49
C LEU A 66 -6.99 18.13 9.61
N TYR A 67 -7.91 18.20 10.58
CA TYR A 67 -7.76 19.06 11.73
C TYR A 67 -7.25 18.28 12.95
N LYS A 68 -6.50 18.95 13.83
CA LYS A 68 -6.11 18.38 15.13
C LYS A 68 -7.34 18.02 15.96
N THR A 69 -8.44 18.75 15.79
CA THR A 69 -9.73 18.46 16.42
C THR A 69 -10.34 17.14 15.97
N ASP A 70 -10.02 16.65 14.76
CA ASP A 70 -10.47 15.32 14.32
C ASP A 70 -9.84 14.19 15.15
N ILE A 71 -8.68 14.45 15.76
CA ILE A 71 -8.03 13.53 16.71
C ILE A 71 -8.73 13.60 18.06
N THR A 72 -8.87 14.80 18.64
CA THR A 72 -9.45 14.99 19.98
C THR A 72 -10.94 14.62 20.03
N SER A 73 -11.66 14.80 18.93
CA SER A 73 -13.07 14.41 18.78
C SER A 73 -13.25 12.98 18.27
N MET A 74 -12.17 12.19 18.16
CA MET A 74 -12.19 10.78 17.75
C MET A 74 -12.71 10.53 16.33
N ASN A 75 -12.85 11.56 15.49
CA ASN A 75 -13.28 11.44 14.10
C ASN A 75 -12.27 10.65 13.25
N ILE A 76 -10.97 10.77 13.55
CA ILE A 76 -9.91 10.04 12.84
C ILE A 76 -10.09 8.52 12.88
N PHE A 77 -10.67 7.98 13.96
CA PHE A 77 -10.96 6.55 14.10
C PHE A 77 -12.18 6.10 13.28
N LYS A 78 -13.01 7.03 12.83
CA LYS A 78 -14.05 6.77 11.81
C LYS A 78 -13.45 6.82 10.42
N MET A 79 -12.49 7.71 10.18
CA MET A 79 -11.81 7.89 8.90
C MET A 79 -10.89 6.72 8.54
N LEU A 80 -10.12 6.21 9.50
CA LEU A 80 -9.09 5.17 9.31
C LEU A 80 -9.53 3.82 9.91
N PRO A 81 -9.14 2.69 9.33
CA PRO A 81 -8.43 2.55 8.07
C PRO A 81 -9.28 2.91 6.84
N GLY A 82 -8.69 3.58 5.87
CA GLY A 82 -9.35 3.88 4.60
C GLY A 82 -9.60 2.63 3.77
N THR A 83 -10.51 2.77 2.82
CA THR A 83 -10.95 1.74 1.88
C THR A 83 -10.96 2.28 0.45
N GLY A 84 -11.41 1.49 -0.52
CA GLY A 84 -11.65 1.95 -1.88
C GLY A 84 -10.43 1.98 -2.79
N ASN A 85 -10.61 2.64 -3.93
CA ASN A 85 -9.57 2.81 -4.93
C ASN A 85 -8.67 4.00 -4.58
N SER A 86 -7.42 3.93 -5.03
CA SER A 86 -6.50 5.06 -4.99
C SER A 86 -6.78 5.97 -6.18
N GLN A 87 -7.03 7.25 -5.91
CA GLN A 87 -7.34 8.24 -6.94
C GLN A 87 -7.01 9.66 -6.45
N PRO A 88 -6.80 10.64 -7.36
CA PRO A 88 -6.74 12.04 -6.96
C PRO A 88 -8.04 12.49 -6.30
N ILE A 89 -7.96 13.49 -5.43
CA ILE A 89 -9.15 14.16 -4.86
C ILE A 89 -9.90 14.83 -6.01
N LEU A 90 -11.23 14.82 -6.00
CA LEU A 90 -12.02 15.53 -7.01
C LEU A 90 -11.81 17.05 -6.92
N VAL A 91 -12.05 17.75 -8.03
CA VAL A 91 -11.97 19.22 -8.04
C VAL A 91 -13.13 19.77 -7.24
N ASP A 92 -12.83 20.64 -6.28
CA ASP A 92 -13.83 21.46 -5.62
C ASP A 92 -14.31 22.55 -6.58
N ASN A 93 -15.52 22.35 -7.11
CA ASN A 93 -16.14 23.28 -8.04
C ASN A 93 -17.16 24.20 -7.34
N ILE A 94 -17.22 24.19 -6.00
CA ILE A 94 -18.19 24.97 -5.23
C ILE A 94 -17.46 26.04 -4.42
N SER A 95 -17.77 27.31 -4.69
CA SER A 95 -17.25 28.43 -3.92
C SER A 95 -17.91 28.49 -2.53
N PRO A 96 -17.17 28.82 -1.44
CA PRO A 96 -15.72 29.07 -1.40
C PRO A 96 -14.93 27.76 -1.44
N PHE A 97 -13.98 27.63 -2.38
CA PHE A 97 -13.24 26.39 -2.66
C PHE A 97 -12.33 25.96 -1.50
N ASN A 98 -12.94 25.43 -0.45
CA ASN A 98 -12.32 25.11 0.83
C ASN A 98 -11.86 23.65 0.90
N GLY A 99 -12.07 22.88 -0.18
CA GLY A 99 -11.71 21.47 -0.24
C GLY A 99 -12.54 20.63 0.72
N ALA A 100 -12.13 19.38 0.92
CA ALA A 100 -12.82 18.48 1.83
C ALA A 100 -12.27 18.55 3.25
N TYR A 101 -13.14 18.46 4.25
CA TYR A 101 -12.77 18.18 5.63
C TYR A 101 -13.90 17.49 6.37
N TYR A 102 -13.55 16.79 7.46
CA TYR A 102 -14.47 15.81 8.04
C TYR A 102 -15.75 16.43 8.63
N ASN A 103 -15.65 17.58 9.30
CA ASN A 103 -16.80 18.20 9.95
C ASN A 103 -17.83 18.79 8.96
N ASP A 104 -17.49 18.94 7.69
CA ASP A 104 -18.43 19.37 6.65
C ASP A 104 -18.79 18.21 5.71
N GLN A 105 -19.89 17.54 6.02
CA GLN A 105 -20.44 16.43 5.23
C GLN A 105 -20.80 16.84 3.80
N SER A 106 -21.03 18.13 3.51
CA SER A 106 -21.33 18.58 2.15
C SER A 106 -20.13 18.44 1.21
N THR A 107 -18.91 18.36 1.76
CA THR A 107 -17.65 18.22 0.99
C THR A 107 -17.19 16.76 0.83
N TRP A 108 -17.86 15.81 1.48
CA TRP A 108 -17.46 14.39 1.53
C TRP A 108 -17.53 13.66 0.19
N TYR A 109 -18.10 14.27 -0.85
CA TYR A 109 -18.03 13.73 -2.20
C TYR A 109 -16.65 13.96 -2.85
N LEU A 110 -15.92 15.01 -2.46
CA LEU A 110 -14.62 15.37 -3.06
C LEU A 110 -13.52 14.37 -2.73
N VAL A 111 -13.46 13.99 -1.46
CA VAL A 111 -12.75 12.82 -0.98
C VAL A 111 -13.85 11.85 -0.61
N PRO A 112 -14.16 10.81 -1.40
CA PRO A 112 -15.27 9.93 -1.10
C PRO A 112 -15.18 9.42 0.34
N ILE A 113 -15.97 10.00 1.25
CA ILE A 113 -16.12 9.57 2.64
C ILE A 113 -17.51 8.94 2.71
N GLN A 114 -17.59 7.75 3.30
CA GLN A 114 -18.85 7.01 3.38
C GLN A 114 -19.88 7.83 4.17
N PRO A 115 -20.99 8.29 3.55
CA PRO A 115 -21.94 9.18 4.23
C PRO A 115 -22.84 8.42 5.22
N ASN A 116 -23.04 7.12 4.97
CA ASN A 116 -24.10 6.32 5.57
C ASN A 116 -23.60 4.91 5.96
N GLY A 117 -24.43 4.18 6.71
CA GLY A 117 -24.21 2.78 7.05
C GLY A 117 -23.14 2.54 8.12
N SER A 118 -22.75 1.28 8.30
CA SER A 118 -21.77 0.85 9.31
C SER A 118 -20.35 1.40 9.09
N GLN A 119 -20.08 1.93 7.90
CA GLN A 119 -18.80 2.54 7.54
C GLN A 119 -18.86 4.08 7.54
N LYS A 120 -19.95 4.71 8.04
CA LYS A 120 -20.09 6.17 8.03
C LYS A 120 -18.85 6.88 8.57
N GLY A 121 -18.35 7.86 7.82
CA GLY A 121 -17.14 8.62 8.13
C GLY A 121 -15.84 7.99 7.63
N ARG A 122 -15.87 6.79 7.06
CA ARG A 122 -14.67 6.12 6.53
C ARG A 122 -14.22 6.76 5.23
N ILE A 123 -12.92 7.06 5.13
CA ILE A 123 -12.31 7.52 3.88
C ILE A 123 -12.31 6.35 2.89
N ASN A 124 -12.86 6.56 1.69
CA ASN A 124 -12.89 5.63 0.57
C ASN A 124 -11.88 6.06 -0.51
N ASN A 125 -10.66 6.36 -0.08
CA ASN A 125 -9.50 6.66 -0.92
C ASN A 125 -8.22 6.15 -0.24
N GLN A 126 -7.65 5.06 -0.75
CA GLN A 126 -6.46 4.44 -0.15
C GLN A 126 -5.23 5.33 -0.21
N LEU A 127 -5.05 6.14 -1.25
CA LEU A 127 -3.90 7.03 -1.39
C LEU A 127 -3.88 8.09 -0.28
N LEU A 128 -4.99 8.83 -0.12
CA LEU A 128 -5.11 9.83 0.96
C LEU A 128 -4.88 9.19 2.33
N SER A 129 -5.49 8.04 2.53
CA SER A 129 -5.52 7.38 3.83
C SER A 129 -4.15 6.80 4.23
N GLN A 130 -3.37 6.32 3.27
CA GLN A 130 -1.96 5.95 3.47
C GLN A 130 -1.05 7.17 3.60
N LEU A 131 -1.35 8.26 2.87
CA LEU A 131 -0.58 9.50 2.94
C LEU A 131 -0.71 10.20 4.30
N ILE A 132 -1.92 10.25 4.88
CA ILE A 132 -2.16 10.70 6.26
C ILE A 132 -1.32 9.87 7.24
N THR A 133 -1.34 8.55 7.06
CA THR A 133 -0.57 7.61 7.89
C THR A 133 0.94 7.89 7.81
N LEU A 134 1.48 8.04 6.59
CA LEU A 134 2.89 8.34 6.39
C LEU A 134 3.28 9.71 6.96
N TRP A 135 2.40 10.71 6.84
CA TRP A 135 2.63 12.01 7.45
C TRP A 135 2.79 11.90 8.96
N PHE A 136 1.88 11.22 9.66
CA PHE A 136 2.03 10.99 11.09
C PHE A 136 3.36 10.30 11.44
N ASN A 137 3.74 9.27 10.66
CA ASN A 137 4.98 8.54 10.86
C ASN A 137 6.21 9.43 10.65
N ILE A 138 6.24 10.27 9.61
CA ILE A 138 7.34 11.20 9.33
C ILE A 138 7.46 12.25 10.44
N GLN A 139 6.35 12.80 10.93
CA GLN A 139 6.39 13.80 11.99
C GLN A 139 6.85 13.23 13.34
N THR A 140 6.71 11.92 13.55
CA THR A 140 7.00 11.28 14.85
C THR A 140 8.23 10.38 14.84
N SER A 141 8.85 10.18 13.67
CA SER A 141 10.13 9.50 13.52
C SER A 141 11.13 10.38 12.80
N SER A 142 12.11 10.88 13.56
CA SER A 142 13.15 11.79 13.06
C SER A 142 13.99 11.24 11.92
N THR A 143 14.09 9.92 11.78
CA THR A 143 14.91 9.22 10.79
C THR A 143 14.14 8.75 9.57
N LEU A 144 12.80 8.63 9.66
CA LEU A 144 12.00 8.03 8.60
C LEU A 144 12.03 8.86 7.31
N SER A 145 11.97 10.19 7.43
CA SER A 145 11.99 11.13 6.30
C SER A 145 13.22 10.98 5.40
N ALA A 146 14.37 10.64 6.01
CA ALA A 146 15.67 10.53 5.36
C ALA A 146 15.95 9.14 4.77
N ILE A 147 15.07 8.16 4.97
CA ILE A 147 15.25 6.82 4.41
C ILE A 147 15.34 6.92 2.89
N SER A 148 16.49 6.49 2.34
CA SER A 148 16.72 6.46 0.90
C SER A 148 15.88 5.37 0.23
N LEU A 149 15.26 5.76 -0.88
CA LEU A 149 14.42 4.94 -1.75
C LEU A 149 15.04 4.75 -3.13
N SER A 150 16.37 4.87 -3.23
CA SER A 150 17.09 4.68 -4.49
C SER A 150 16.93 3.26 -5.07
N ASN A 151 16.61 2.30 -4.21
CA ASN A 151 16.51 0.87 -4.50
C ASN A 151 15.09 0.36 -4.25
N ASP A 152 14.68 -0.65 -5.02
CA ASP A 152 13.31 -1.16 -5.04
C ASP A 152 12.92 -1.98 -3.82
N THR A 153 13.88 -2.51 -3.05
CA THR A 153 13.54 -3.34 -1.89
C THR A 153 14.23 -2.85 -0.64
N LEU A 154 13.44 -2.63 0.41
CA LEU A 154 13.92 -2.40 1.77
C LEU A 154 14.01 -3.73 2.50
N VAL A 155 15.12 -3.97 3.21
CA VAL A 155 15.29 -5.15 4.07
C VAL A 155 15.31 -4.67 5.50
N THR A 156 14.25 -4.99 6.26
CA THR A 156 14.14 -4.56 7.65
C THR A 156 13.94 -5.72 8.60
N VAL A 157 14.40 -5.54 9.83
CA VAL A 157 14.32 -6.54 10.88
C VAL A 157 13.65 -5.95 12.12
N LYS A 158 12.89 -6.75 12.86
CA LYS A 158 12.30 -6.29 14.12
C LYS A 158 13.41 -5.99 15.13
N GLN A 159 13.09 -5.12 16.08
CA GLN A 159 13.88 -5.03 17.30
C GLN A 159 13.58 -6.22 18.23
N THR A 160 14.51 -6.60 19.10
CA THR A 160 14.26 -7.65 20.12
C THR A 160 13.26 -7.18 21.18
N ALA A 161 13.27 -5.89 21.50
CA ALA A 161 12.27 -5.21 22.31
C ALA A 161 12.07 -3.77 21.84
N CYS A 162 10.94 -3.15 22.20
CA CYS A 162 10.67 -1.75 21.91
C CYS A 162 11.82 -0.87 22.43
N GLY A 163 12.45 -0.13 21.52
CA GLY A 163 13.51 0.81 21.82
C GLY A 163 14.88 0.20 22.13
N SER A 164 15.01 -1.13 22.03
CA SER A 164 16.31 -1.78 22.21
C SER A 164 17.35 -1.34 21.19
N GLY A 165 16.94 -0.97 19.97
CA GLY A 165 17.84 -0.74 18.84
C GLY A 165 18.60 -2.00 18.40
N VAL A 166 18.27 -3.18 18.96
CA VAL A 166 18.94 -4.45 18.68
C VAL A 166 18.12 -5.25 17.70
N ALA A 167 18.71 -5.58 16.55
CA ALA A 167 18.09 -6.43 15.54
C ALA A 167 17.78 -7.83 16.08
N ALA A 168 16.55 -8.28 15.86
CA ALA A 168 16.15 -9.66 16.04
C ALA A 168 16.72 -10.55 14.92
N GLU A 169 16.57 -11.86 15.06
CA GLU A 169 16.82 -12.80 13.97
C GLU A 169 15.55 -12.83 13.08
N ASN A 170 15.68 -12.90 11.75
CA ASN A 170 14.61 -12.86 10.70
C ASN A 170 14.35 -11.49 10.01
N PRO A 171 15.20 -11.09 9.05
CA PRO A 171 14.91 -9.95 8.18
C PRO A 171 13.76 -10.22 7.20
N VAL A 172 13.04 -9.16 6.85
CA VAL A 172 11.88 -9.19 5.93
C VAL A 172 12.12 -8.18 4.80
N LYS A 173 11.72 -8.57 3.58
CA LYS A 173 11.87 -7.75 2.37
C LYS A 173 10.57 -7.03 2.01
N PHE A 174 10.68 -5.74 1.71
CA PHE A 174 9.57 -4.86 1.36
C PHE A 174 9.86 -4.20 0.01
N GLY A 175 9.20 -4.69 -1.04
CA GLY A 175 9.40 -4.20 -2.41
C GLY A 175 8.47 -3.03 -2.75
N LEU A 176 9.06 -1.92 -3.17
CA LEU A 176 8.45 -0.71 -3.72
C LEU A 176 8.10 -0.93 -5.21
N PRO A 177 7.06 -0.26 -5.75
CA PRO A 177 6.81 -0.24 -7.18
C PRO A 177 7.95 0.42 -7.96
N HIS A 178 8.49 -0.31 -8.94
CA HIS A 178 9.66 0.13 -9.71
C HIS A 178 9.46 1.47 -10.42
N ASN A 179 8.30 1.69 -11.03
CA ASN A 179 7.98 2.95 -11.72
C ASN A 179 8.02 4.17 -10.79
N VAL A 180 7.66 4.02 -9.52
CA VAL A 180 7.73 5.09 -8.52
C VAL A 180 9.18 5.37 -8.14
N VAL A 181 9.99 4.32 -7.94
CA VAL A 181 11.44 4.46 -7.64
C VAL A 181 12.18 5.13 -8.78
N VAL A 182 11.93 4.71 -10.04
CA VAL A 182 12.49 5.35 -11.24
C VAL A 182 12.11 6.82 -11.30
N TYR A 183 10.85 7.17 -11.02
CA TYR A 183 10.42 8.56 -11.02
C TYR A 183 11.15 9.40 -9.96
N LEU A 184 11.29 8.89 -8.74
CA LEU A 184 12.03 9.58 -7.67
C LEU A 184 13.52 9.76 -8.00
N ASN A 185 14.12 8.79 -8.69
CA ASN A 185 15.52 8.86 -9.14
C ASN A 185 15.71 9.72 -10.40
N GLY A 186 14.65 10.06 -11.12
CA GLY A 186 14.69 10.74 -12.42
C GLY A 186 14.91 12.25 -12.38
N GLY A 187 15.12 12.85 -11.20
CA GLY A 187 15.37 14.29 -11.07
C GLY A 187 14.14 15.18 -11.24
N HIS A 188 12.92 14.64 -11.06
CA HIS A 188 11.66 15.37 -11.22
C HIS A 188 11.30 16.31 -10.05
N GLY A 189 12.29 16.84 -9.32
CA GLY A 189 12.08 17.77 -8.20
C GLY A 189 11.73 17.12 -6.85
N TYR A 190 11.73 15.78 -6.77
CA TYR A 190 11.55 15.04 -5.52
C TYR A 190 12.85 14.35 -5.14
N ALA A 191 13.21 14.39 -3.85
CA ALA A 191 14.32 13.59 -3.35
C ALA A 191 13.97 12.09 -3.41
N ASN A 192 14.96 11.23 -3.60
CA ASN A 192 14.78 9.78 -3.53
C ASN A 192 14.73 9.28 -2.07
N THR A 193 13.83 9.85 -1.29
CA THR A 193 13.64 9.55 0.14
C THR A 193 12.16 9.35 0.48
N ALA A 194 11.87 8.88 1.69
CA ALA A 194 10.48 8.79 2.17
C ALA A 194 9.77 10.16 2.20
N ASP A 195 10.48 11.25 2.51
CA ASP A 195 9.93 12.61 2.42
C ASP A 195 9.64 13.02 0.96
N GLY A 196 10.53 12.67 0.03
CA GLY A 196 10.28 12.88 -1.39
C GLY A 196 9.10 12.09 -1.92
N LEU A 197 8.93 10.84 -1.48
CA LEU A 197 7.73 10.03 -1.76
C LEU A 197 6.46 10.66 -1.16
N TYR A 198 6.52 11.20 0.05
CA TYR A 198 5.41 11.92 0.67
C TYR A 198 4.99 13.13 -0.17
N LYS A 199 5.95 13.94 -0.65
CA LYS A 199 5.69 15.09 -1.54
C LYS A 199 5.10 14.66 -2.88
N LEU A 200 5.71 13.67 -3.53
CA LEU A 200 5.22 13.10 -4.79
C LEU A 200 3.78 12.60 -4.65
N ALA A 201 3.49 11.87 -3.58
CA ALA A 201 2.17 11.36 -3.31
C ALA A 201 1.14 12.45 -3.04
N ASN A 202 1.54 13.53 -2.35
CA ASN A 202 0.70 14.70 -2.16
C ASN A 202 0.33 15.34 -3.50
N ASP A 203 1.28 15.43 -4.43
CA ASP A 203 1.08 16.00 -5.75
C ASP A 203 0.24 15.11 -6.67
N VAL A 204 0.40 13.78 -6.60
CA VAL A 204 -0.48 12.81 -7.28
C VAL A 204 -1.91 12.91 -6.73
N LEU A 205 -2.05 13.00 -5.41
CA LEU A 205 -3.34 13.16 -4.75
C LEU A 205 -4.03 14.47 -5.15
N GLY A 206 -3.26 15.54 -5.32
CA GLY A 206 -3.71 16.85 -5.79
C GLY A 206 -3.84 16.98 -7.32
N GLY A 207 -3.60 15.91 -8.08
CA GLY A 207 -3.69 15.91 -9.54
C GLY A 207 -2.63 16.77 -10.25
N VAL A 208 -1.52 17.11 -9.57
CA VAL A 208 -0.37 17.81 -10.16
C VAL A 208 0.45 16.82 -10.99
N ILE A 209 0.73 15.64 -10.44
CA ILE A 209 1.39 14.55 -11.15
C ILE A 209 0.35 13.52 -11.60
N THR A 210 0.23 13.34 -12.91
CA THR A 210 -0.77 12.43 -13.52
C THR A 210 -0.14 11.25 -14.26
N VAL A 211 1.17 11.28 -14.47
CA VAL A 211 1.92 10.23 -15.20
C VAL A 211 2.13 8.96 -14.39
N LEU A 212 2.01 9.03 -13.06
CA LEU A 212 2.08 7.88 -12.17
C LEU A 212 0.68 7.44 -11.76
N SER A 213 0.47 6.12 -11.68
CA SER A 213 -0.76 5.58 -11.13
C SER A 213 -0.89 5.92 -9.63
N PRO A 214 -2.03 6.47 -9.18
CA PRO A 214 -2.31 6.63 -7.76
C PRO A 214 -2.19 5.32 -6.96
N SER A 215 -2.48 4.17 -7.57
CA SER A 215 -2.36 2.86 -6.92
C SER A 215 -0.91 2.48 -6.62
N ASP A 216 0.00 2.79 -7.53
CA ASP A 216 1.41 2.45 -7.37
C ASP A 216 2.04 3.36 -6.32
N VAL A 217 1.71 4.65 -6.35
CA VAL A 217 2.18 5.60 -5.33
C VAL A 217 1.62 5.26 -3.95
N GLN A 218 0.34 4.88 -3.86
CA GLN A 218 -0.23 4.37 -2.62
C GLN A 218 0.47 3.10 -2.13
N SER A 219 0.81 2.18 -3.03
CA SER A 219 1.53 0.94 -2.68
C SER A 219 2.93 1.23 -2.19
N ALA A 220 3.62 2.22 -2.74
CA ALA A 220 4.92 2.68 -2.25
C ALA A 220 4.81 3.23 -0.82
N ILE A 221 3.82 4.10 -0.56
CA ILE A 221 3.59 4.65 0.79
C ILE A 221 3.26 3.55 1.80
N ALA A 222 2.34 2.63 1.43
CA ALA A 222 1.99 1.50 2.27
C ALA A 222 3.22 0.62 2.55
N THR A 223 4.11 0.46 1.57
CA THR A 223 5.37 -0.28 1.76
C THR A 223 6.24 0.39 2.83
N ILE A 224 6.39 1.72 2.82
CA ILE A 224 7.13 2.43 3.88
C ILE A 224 6.47 2.27 5.25
N ASN A 225 5.15 2.51 5.33
CA ASN A 225 4.39 2.39 6.59
C ASN A 225 4.50 0.98 7.21
N ASN A 226 4.66 -0.06 6.39
CA ASN A 226 4.79 -1.44 6.84
C ASN A 226 6.25 -1.89 7.03
N ALA A 227 7.18 -1.36 6.23
CA ALA A 227 8.60 -1.73 6.29
C ALA A 227 9.23 -1.34 7.63
N PHE A 228 8.73 -0.28 8.26
CA PHE A 228 9.20 0.24 9.54
C PHE A 228 8.19 0.02 10.69
N ASP A 229 7.14 -0.78 10.45
CA ASP A 229 6.05 -1.01 11.42
C ASP A 229 6.57 -1.57 12.74
N GLY A 230 6.35 -0.84 13.84
CA GLY A 230 6.89 -1.19 15.14
C GLY A 230 8.39 -0.96 15.27
N CYS A 231 8.88 0.12 14.65
CA CYS A 231 10.27 0.57 14.75
C CYS A 231 11.31 -0.41 14.18
N ARG A 232 11.04 -1.03 13.04
CA ARG A 232 11.99 -1.97 12.42
C ARG A 232 13.28 -1.27 12.02
N ILE A 233 14.37 -2.02 12.06
CA ILE A 233 15.71 -1.54 11.72
C ILE A 233 15.96 -1.84 10.24
N LEU A 234 16.39 -0.83 9.48
CA LEU A 234 16.86 -1.04 8.10
C LEU A 234 18.26 -1.66 8.14
N ILE A 235 18.40 -2.85 7.56
CA ILE A 235 19.69 -3.56 7.51
C ILE A 235 20.28 -3.63 6.09
N GLY A 236 19.55 -3.13 5.10
CA GLY A 236 20.01 -3.08 3.72
C GLY A 236 18.91 -2.72 2.74
N THR A 237 19.32 -2.44 1.51
CA THR A 237 18.43 -2.25 0.37
C THR A 237 18.93 -3.09 -0.80
N ILE A 238 18.02 -3.51 -1.68
CA ILE A 238 18.35 -4.32 -2.86
C ILE A 238 17.87 -3.56 -4.09
N PRO A 239 18.74 -3.27 -5.06
CA PRO A 239 18.36 -2.59 -6.31
C PRO A 239 17.38 -3.45 -7.11
N TYR A 240 16.67 -2.82 -8.03
CA TYR A 240 15.92 -3.56 -9.05
C TYR A 240 16.91 -4.37 -9.90
N LEU A 241 16.76 -5.68 -9.89
CA LEU A 241 17.49 -6.56 -10.80
C LEU A 241 16.49 -7.04 -11.83
N GLN A 242 16.67 -6.57 -13.07
CA GLN A 242 15.83 -6.95 -14.21
C GLN A 242 15.83 -8.48 -14.45
N ASN A 243 16.78 -9.20 -13.84
CA ASN A 243 16.97 -10.66 -13.93
C ASN A 243 16.99 -11.43 -12.58
N GLU A 244 16.74 -10.82 -11.42
CA GLU A 244 16.56 -11.59 -10.17
C GLU A 244 15.10 -11.52 -9.70
N LEU A 245 14.40 -12.62 -9.89
CA LEU A 245 13.09 -12.92 -9.32
C LEU A 245 13.16 -12.92 -7.78
N LEU A 246 13.15 -11.75 -7.16
CA LEU A 246 13.05 -11.60 -5.72
C LEU A 246 11.62 -11.98 -5.29
N THR A 247 11.52 -13.23 -4.83
CA THR A 247 10.45 -13.78 -3.99
C THR A 247 10.01 -12.77 -2.92
N LYS A 248 8.82 -12.21 -3.07
CA LYS A 248 8.03 -11.74 -1.92
C LYS A 248 7.51 -12.97 -1.17
N ASN A 249 8.34 -13.45 -0.26
CA ASN A 249 7.88 -14.13 0.94
C ASN A 249 7.09 -13.10 1.76
N SER A 250 5.77 -13.11 1.62
CA SER A 250 4.89 -12.55 2.64
C SER A 250 4.59 -13.65 3.65
N GLN A 251 5.54 -13.87 4.55
CA GLN A 251 5.21 -14.29 5.90
C GLN A 251 4.98 -13.02 6.72
N THR A 252 3.71 -12.75 7.02
CA THR A 252 3.32 -12.29 8.34
C THR A 252 2.07 -13.07 8.71
N SER A 253 2.30 -14.14 9.45
CA SER A 253 1.39 -14.55 10.51
C SER A 253 1.29 -13.41 11.53
N LYS A 254 0.06 -13.05 11.88
CA LYS A 254 -0.32 -12.90 13.28
C LYS A 254 -1.63 -13.64 13.47
N ALA A 255 -1.61 -14.60 14.38
CA ALA A 255 -2.76 -15.35 14.82
C ALA A 255 -3.88 -14.39 15.25
N ALA A 256 -5.02 -14.48 14.57
CA ALA A 256 -6.22 -14.85 15.30
C ALA A 256 -6.17 -16.39 15.37
N ASP A 257 -6.16 -16.95 16.57
CA ASP A 257 -6.52 -18.36 16.74
C ASP A 257 -8.06 -18.45 16.76
N PRO A 258 -8.68 -19.47 16.16
CA PRO A 258 -8.32 -20.21 14.94
C PRO A 258 -9.45 -20.15 13.88
N GLU A 259 -9.12 -20.48 12.61
CA GLU A 259 -10.03 -20.65 11.45
C GLU A 259 -10.79 -19.38 11.04
N ILE A 260 -10.58 -18.78 9.86
CA ILE A 260 -10.87 -19.33 8.54
C ILE A 260 -9.80 -18.78 7.58
N ILE A 261 -8.78 -19.57 7.29
CA ILE A 261 -7.85 -19.28 6.19
C ILE A 261 -8.66 -19.24 4.88
N SER A 262 -8.40 -18.22 4.07
CA SER A 262 -8.90 -18.07 2.71
C SER A 262 -8.61 -19.32 1.86
N ARG A 263 -9.55 -20.27 1.83
CA ARG A 263 -9.57 -21.44 0.93
C ARG A 263 -10.05 -21.07 -0.47
N ARG A 264 -9.56 -19.97 -1.05
CA ARG A 264 -10.06 -19.53 -2.36
C ARG A 264 -8.90 -19.32 -3.33
N LEU A 265 -8.99 -20.01 -4.46
CA LEU A 265 -8.20 -19.73 -5.65
C LEU A 265 -8.57 -18.33 -6.14
N SER A 266 -7.58 -17.48 -6.37
CA SER A 266 -7.79 -16.16 -6.94
C SER A 266 -6.91 -15.96 -8.17
N ALA A 267 -7.40 -15.18 -9.11
CA ALA A 267 -6.68 -14.87 -10.33
C ALA A 267 -7.11 -13.52 -10.90
N THR A 268 -6.14 -12.69 -11.30
CA THR A 268 -6.39 -11.40 -11.97
C THR A 268 -5.49 -11.24 -13.19
N ALA A 269 -6.03 -10.70 -14.28
CA ALA A 269 -5.24 -10.44 -15.48
C ALA A 269 -4.51 -9.09 -15.41
N PHE A 270 -3.28 -9.02 -15.94
CA PHE A 270 -2.50 -7.78 -16.04
C PHE A 270 -1.53 -7.80 -17.24
N PRO A 271 -1.34 -6.65 -17.93
CA PRO A 271 -2.25 -5.50 -17.90
C PRO A 271 -3.65 -5.90 -18.38
N ASN A 272 -4.67 -5.22 -17.88
CA ASN A 272 -6.06 -5.40 -18.30
C ASN A 272 -6.78 -4.03 -18.26
N PRO A 273 -7.05 -3.36 -19.39
CA PRO A 273 -6.90 -3.86 -20.76
C PRO A 273 -5.45 -4.11 -21.20
N TYR A 274 -5.26 -5.00 -22.19
CA TYR A 274 -3.94 -5.26 -22.77
C TYR A 274 -3.85 -4.79 -24.23
N SER A 275 -2.66 -4.38 -24.65
CA SER A 275 -2.39 -3.95 -26.03
C SER A 275 -1.86 -5.09 -26.91
N THR A 276 -0.89 -5.85 -26.39
CA THR A 276 -0.19 -6.91 -27.13
C THR A 276 -0.14 -8.24 -26.38
N LYS A 277 0.15 -8.21 -25.07
CA LYS A 277 0.27 -9.39 -24.22
C LYS A 277 -0.33 -9.11 -22.84
N PHE A 278 -0.82 -10.16 -22.20
CA PHE A 278 -1.25 -10.14 -20.80
C PHE A 278 -0.77 -11.39 -20.06
N SER A 279 -0.79 -11.32 -18.73
CA SER A 279 -0.50 -12.42 -17.82
C SER A 279 -1.61 -12.54 -16.78
N LEU A 280 -1.74 -13.71 -16.17
CA LEU A 280 -2.58 -13.92 -14.99
C LEU A 280 -1.71 -13.93 -13.74
N LEU A 281 -2.09 -13.15 -12.73
CA LEU A 281 -1.59 -13.23 -11.36
C LEU A 281 -2.49 -14.21 -10.61
N VAL A 282 -2.02 -15.44 -10.39
CA VAL A 282 -2.78 -16.53 -9.76
C VAL A 282 -2.27 -16.81 -8.36
N LYS A 283 -3.16 -16.93 -7.37
CA LYS A 283 -2.84 -17.42 -6.02
C LYS A 283 -3.71 -18.63 -5.72
N SER A 284 -3.10 -19.81 -5.69
CA SER A 284 -3.77 -21.08 -5.38
C SER A 284 -3.74 -21.37 -3.88
N PRO A 285 -4.80 -21.90 -3.25
CA PRO A 285 -4.75 -22.36 -1.86
C PRO A 285 -3.97 -23.67 -1.70
N VAL A 286 -3.78 -24.44 -2.77
CA VAL A 286 -3.11 -25.76 -2.80
C VAL A 286 -1.95 -25.78 -3.79
N THR A 287 -0.97 -26.67 -3.56
CA THR A 287 0.18 -26.90 -4.45
C THR A 287 -0.20 -27.96 -5.47
N GLY A 288 0.04 -27.70 -6.75
CA GLY A 288 -0.26 -28.66 -7.81
C GLY A 288 -0.32 -28.00 -9.17
N THR A 289 -0.84 -28.73 -10.15
CA THR A 289 -0.96 -28.26 -11.52
C THR A 289 -2.32 -27.62 -11.73
N ILE A 290 -2.37 -26.29 -11.85
CA ILE A 290 -3.60 -25.61 -12.26
C ILE A 290 -3.84 -25.83 -13.75
N THR A 291 -5.11 -25.92 -14.12
CA THR A 291 -5.57 -25.85 -15.51
C THR A 291 -6.22 -24.49 -15.74
N ILE A 292 -5.78 -23.77 -16.77
CA ILE A 292 -6.35 -22.49 -17.20
C ILE A 292 -6.95 -22.67 -18.58
N GLU A 293 -8.21 -22.31 -18.74
CA GLU A 293 -8.93 -22.29 -20.01
C GLU A 293 -9.41 -20.87 -20.31
N PHE A 294 -9.21 -20.43 -21.55
CA PHE A 294 -9.65 -19.14 -22.06
C PHE A 294 -10.78 -19.36 -23.05
N PHE A 295 -11.81 -18.52 -22.97
CA PHE A 295 -13.02 -18.59 -23.77
C PHE A 295 -13.33 -17.22 -24.38
N SER A 296 -13.96 -17.21 -25.56
CA SER A 296 -14.66 -16.03 -26.08
C SER A 296 -15.89 -15.72 -25.22
N VAL A 297 -16.45 -14.52 -25.38
CA VAL A 297 -17.74 -14.14 -24.76
C VAL A 297 -18.91 -15.03 -25.17
N ASN A 298 -18.81 -15.70 -26.32
CA ASN A 298 -19.82 -16.66 -26.81
C ASN A 298 -19.61 -18.08 -26.26
N GLY A 299 -18.69 -18.27 -25.30
CA GLY A 299 -18.42 -19.56 -24.66
C GLY A 299 -17.53 -20.53 -25.46
N SER A 300 -17.08 -20.16 -26.66
CA SER A 300 -16.12 -20.96 -27.43
C SER A 300 -14.74 -20.94 -26.77
N LYS A 301 -14.12 -22.11 -26.56
CA LYS A 301 -12.78 -22.25 -25.97
C LYS A 301 -11.71 -21.79 -26.96
N ILE A 302 -10.90 -20.83 -26.56
CA ILE A 302 -9.83 -20.22 -27.37
C ILE A 302 -8.48 -20.86 -27.09
N TYR A 303 -8.17 -21.13 -25.81
CA TYR A 303 -6.87 -21.68 -25.44
C TYR A 303 -6.91 -22.40 -24.10
N LYS A 304 -6.00 -23.36 -23.88
CA LYS A 304 -5.84 -24.08 -22.62
C LYS A 304 -4.36 -24.24 -22.30
N LEU A 305 -3.99 -24.07 -21.04
CA LEU A 305 -2.65 -24.38 -20.56
C LEU A 305 -2.67 -24.94 -19.14
N GLN A 306 -1.61 -25.67 -18.79
CA GLN A 306 -1.37 -26.16 -17.46
C GLN A 306 -0.08 -25.57 -16.89
N LYS A 307 -0.09 -25.24 -15.61
CA LYS A 307 1.08 -24.68 -14.92
C LYS A 307 1.16 -25.21 -13.50
N PHE A 308 2.35 -25.63 -13.10
CA PHE A 308 2.60 -25.96 -11.70
C PHE A 308 2.67 -24.69 -10.86
N VAL A 309 1.90 -24.66 -9.77
CA VAL A 309 1.85 -23.56 -8.81
C VAL A 309 2.03 -24.08 -7.39
N ILE A 310 2.54 -23.22 -6.53
CA ILE A 310 2.78 -23.54 -5.12
C ILE A 310 1.68 -22.88 -4.30
N ALA A 311 1.13 -23.62 -3.32
CA ALA A 311 0.12 -23.14 -2.39
C ALA A 311 0.50 -21.78 -1.80
N ASN A 312 -0.48 -20.88 -1.74
CA ASN A 312 -0.44 -19.54 -1.18
C ASN A 312 0.64 -18.61 -1.77
N ARG A 313 1.25 -18.99 -2.92
CA ARG A 313 2.22 -18.19 -3.64
C ARG A 313 1.60 -17.59 -4.91
N ASN A 314 1.83 -16.31 -5.13
CA ASN A 314 1.47 -15.66 -6.39
C ASN A 314 2.31 -16.25 -7.53
N SER A 315 1.63 -16.69 -8.59
CA SER A 315 2.20 -17.26 -9.79
C SER A 315 1.80 -16.38 -10.98
N ILE A 316 2.79 -15.81 -11.66
CA ILE A 316 2.56 -15.03 -12.88
C ILE A 316 2.59 -16.00 -14.07
N ILE A 317 1.49 -16.03 -14.82
CA ILE A 317 1.30 -16.95 -15.93
C ILE A 317 1.03 -16.14 -17.18
N PRO A 318 2.04 -15.93 -18.05
CA PRO A 318 1.85 -15.28 -19.33
C PRO A 318 0.85 -16.06 -20.18
N TYR A 319 0.00 -15.36 -20.90
CA TYR A 319 -0.86 -15.97 -21.91
C TYR A 319 -0.04 -16.25 -23.19
N PRO A 320 0.17 -17.53 -23.58
CA PRO A 320 0.92 -17.88 -24.78
C PRO A 320 0.00 -18.21 -25.96
N GLY A 321 -1.32 -18.05 -25.80
CA GLY A 321 -2.29 -18.37 -26.83
C GLY A 321 -2.34 -17.34 -27.96
N PRO A 322 -3.21 -17.56 -28.95
CA PRO A 322 -3.33 -16.67 -30.11
C PRO A 322 -3.75 -15.26 -29.68
N TYR A 323 -3.22 -14.25 -30.36
CA TYR A 323 -3.65 -12.87 -30.15
C TYR A 323 -5.16 -12.74 -30.41
N TYR A 324 -5.88 -12.14 -29.46
CA TYR A 324 -7.33 -12.10 -29.48
C TYR A 324 -7.83 -10.66 -29.32
N ARG A 325 -8.67 -10.20 -30.25
CA ARG A 325 -9.31 -8.88 -30.17
C ARG A 325 -10.64 -8.99 -29.42
N GLY A 326 -10.93 -8.01 -28.57
CA GLY A 326 -12.09 -8.02 -27.70
C GLY A 326 -11.90 -8.80 -26.38
N VAL A 327 -13.01 -9.20 -25.75
CA VAL A 327 -13.00 -9.75 -24.38
C VAL A 327 -12.78 -11.26 -24.38
N LEU A 328 -11.81 -11.71 -23.57
CA LEU A 328 -11.62 -13.10 -23.18
C LEU A 328 -12.15 -13.33 -21.77
N VAL A 329 -12.73 -14.51 -21.53
CA VAL A 329 -13.06 -15.02 -20.20
C VAL A 329 -12.07 -16.13 -19.86
N TYR A 330 -11.40 -16.06 -18.71
CA TYR A 330 -10.56 -17.16 -18.23
C TYR A 330 -11.25 -17.92 -17.10
N LYS A 331 -11.03 -19.22 -17.04
CA LYS A 331 -11.37 -20.10 -15.92
C LYS A 331 -10.12 -20.86 -15.49
N ILE A 332 -9.88 -20.90 -14.19
CA ILE A 332 -8.75 -21.60 -13.58
C ILE A 332 -9.29 -22.62 -12.60
N LYS A 333 -8.74 -23.83 -12.64
CA LYS A 333 -9.12 -24.93 -11.76
C LYS A 333 -7.89 -25.64 -11.20
N ILE A 334 -7.93 -25.98 -9.92
CA ILE A 334 -7.03 -26.93 -9.27
C ILE A 334 -7.81 -27.66 -8.19
N ASP A 335 -7.85 -28.99 -8.27
CA ASP A 335 -8.68 -29.85 -7.43
C ASP A 335 -10.14 -29.35 -7.40
N GLU A 336 -10.64 -29.00 -6.21
CA GLU A 336 -11.98 -28.46 -5.95
C GLU A 336 -12.09 -26.93 -6.10
N TYR A 337 -10.97 -26.22 -6.28
CA TYR A 337 -10.93 -24.77 -6.32
C TYR A 337 -11.03 -24.22 -7.74
N GLU A 338 -11.89 -23.23 -7.92
CA GLU A 338 -12.11 -22.56 -9.19
C GLU A 338 -12.06 -21.03 -9.06
N ALA A 339 -11.55 -20.36 -10.09
CA ALA A 339 -11.53 -18.91 -10.23
C ALA A 339 -11.78 -18.52 -11.68
N SER A 340 -12.41 -17.37 -11.90
CA SER A 340 -12.65 -16.86 -13.25
C SER A 340 -12.55 -15.34 -13.30
N GLY A 341 -12.41 -14.80 -14.50
CA GLY A 341 -12.40 -13.37 -14.73
C GLY A 341 -12.35 -13.06 -16.21
N THR A 342 -12.23 -11.77 -16.52
CA THR A 342 -12.20 -11.27 -17.90
C THR A 342 -10.90 -10.55 -18.20
N VAL A 343 -10.51 -10.59 -19.47
CA VAL A 343 -9.38 -9.83 -20.02
C VAL A 343 -9.88 -9.06 -21.22
N ILE A 344 -9.68 -7.75 -21.21
CA ILE A 344 -10.13 -6.83 -22.26
C ILE A 344 -8.95 -6.62 -23.21
N GLY A 345 -9.05 -7.20 -24.41
CA GLY A 345 -8.13 -6.95 -25.50
C GLY A 345 -8.48 -5.69 -26.29
N PRO A 346 -7.63 -5.30 -27.24
CA PRO A 346 -7.91 -4.17 -28.11
C PRO A 346 -9.09 -4.48 -29.03
N ASN A 347 -9.82 -3.42 -29.41
CA ASN A 347 -10.97 -3.50 -30.32
C ASN A 347 -10.55 -3.91 -31.73
#